data_AF-A0A8J3F9Y8-F1
#
_entry.id   AF-A0A8J3F9Y8-F1
#
_cell.length_a   1.000
_cell.length_b   1.000
_cell.length_c   1.000
_cell.angle_alpha   90.00
_cell.angle_beta   90.00
_cell.angle_gamma   90.00
#
_symmetry.space_group_name_H-M   'P 1'
#
loop_
_entity.id
_entity.type
_entity.pdbx_description
1 polymer ?
#
loop_
_entity_poly.entity_id
_entity_poly.type
_entity_poly.pdbx_seq_one_letter_code
_entity_poly.pdbx_strand_id
1 'polypeptide(L)'
;MQVCGFVPMQGAAATPEHHLPLHQHVSLRIDGPAPGPGLLEGVLEQPAVRVWTGVAVRRMESFDGLELRLATTVPGFATLTAEPAAVEAGLVAPALPDRAAAVVAESTLAYLTLRPTYPDELGRDRFEFGVIAHGPDATTLADTIDEQVCTWDANRAGPAPTITAHPADTPDELLPTCGLVFDRNHTRLTVAWPTRQP
;
A
#
# COMPACT_ATOMS: atom_id res chain seq x y z
N MET A 1 -8.83 0.04 -25.39
CA MET A 1 -8.13 -1.11 -24.78
C MET A 1 -9.13 -1.85 -23.91
N GLN A 2 -9.36 -3.12 -24.17
CA GLN A 2 -10.23 -3.94 -23.34
C GLN A 2 -9.41 -4.40 -22.13
N VAL A 3 -9.68 -3.82 -20.96
CA VAL A 3 -9.06 -4.26 -19.71
C VAL A 3 -9.69 -5.61 -19.39
N CYS A 4 -8.96 -6.68 -19.66
CA CYS A 4 -9.29 -7.99 -19.11
C CYS A 4 -9.02 -7.92 -17.61
N GLY A 5 -10.06 -7.60 -16.82
CA GLY A 5 -9.97 -7.63 -15.37
C GLY A 5 -9.83 -9.06 -14.88
N PHE A 6 -8.90 -9.31 -13.97
CA PHE A 6 -8.84 -10.57 -13.25
C PHE A 6 -10.08 -10.67 -12.35
N VAL A 7 -10.79 -11.81 -12.43
CA VAL A 7 -11.88 -12.12 -11.49
C VAL A 7 -11.26 -12.60 -10.18
N PRO A 8 -11.68 -12.08 -9.02
CA PRO A 8 -11.18 -12.55 -7.73
C PRO A 8 -11.33 -14.07 -7.59
N MET A 9 -10.32 -14.74 -7.03
CA MET A 9 -10.33 -16.19 -6.85
C MET A 9 -11.56 -16.61 -6.03
N GLN A 10 -12.36 -17.52 -6.58
CA GLN A 10 -13.55 -18.08 -5.94
C GLN A 10 -13.27 -19.50 -5.43
N GLY A 11 -14.01 -19.95 -4.42
CA GLY A 11 -13.94 -21.32 -3.89
C GLY A 11 -13.07 -21.46 -2.64
N ALA A 12 -12.75 -22.70 -2.25
CA ALA A 12 -12.13 -23.02 -0.95
C ALA A 12 -10.72 -22.43 -0.74
N ALA A 13 -10.05 -21.99 -1.81
CA ALA A 13 -8.75 -21.33 -1.77
C ALA A 13 -8.85 -19.78 -1.76
N ALA A 14 -10.07 -19.22 -1.81
CA ALA A 14 -10.27 -17.79 -1.73
C ALA A 14 -9.79 -17.24 -0.39
N THR A 15 -9.04 -16.14 -0.43
CA THR A 15 -8.67 -15.40 0.78
C THR A 15 -9.84 -14.49 1.14
N PRO A 16 -10.26 -14.42 2.41
CA PRO A 16 -11.28 -13.50 2.83
C PRO A 16 -10.84 -12.06 2.54
N GLU A 17 -11.73 -11.32 1.90
CA GLU A 17 -11.60 -9.89 1.64
C GLU A 17 -12.58 -9.18 2.56
N HIS A 18 -12.09 -8.16 3.27
CA HIS A 18 -12.88 -7.38 4.21
C HIS A 18 -12.99 -5.94 3.72
N HIS A 19 -14.23 -5.46 3.63
CA HIS A 19 -14.54 -4.05 3.36
C HIS A 19 -14.89 -3.37 4.67
N LEU A 20 -14.01 -2.48 5.12
CA LEU A 20 -14.17 -1.72 6.36
C LEU A 20 -14.57 -0.28 6.00
N PRO A 21 -15.83 0.14 6.24
CA PRO A 21 -16.21 1.53 6.07
C PRO A 21 -15.53 2.41 7.12
N LEU A 22 -14.88 3.49 6.69
CA LEU A 22 -14.30 4.51 7.57
C LEU A 22 -15.20 5.75 7.66
N HIS A 23 -15.94 6.02 6.58
CA HIS A 23 -16.90 7.10 6.43
C HIS A 23 -17.93 6.68 5.35
N GLN A 24 -19.04 7.40 5.21
CA GLN A 24 -20.06 7.13 4.17
C GLN A 24 -19.49 7.01 2.74
N HIS A 25 -18.39 7.71 2.46
CA HIS A 25 -17.79 7.83 1.13
C HIS A 25 -16.33 7.34 1.10
N VAL A 26 -15.86 6.66 2.15
CA VAL A 26 -14.48 6.16 2.27
C VAL A 26 -14.47 4.78 2.91
N SER A 27 -13.81 3.82 2.28
CA SER A 27 -13.65 2.46 2.79
C SER A 27 -12.22 1.94 2.60
N LEU A 28 -11.89 0.92 3.39
CA LEU A 28 -10.69 0.12 3.21
C LEU A 28 -11.06 -1.27 2.74
N ARG A 29 -10.28 -1.79 1.80
CA ARG A 29 -10.26 -3.20 1.43
C ARG A 29 -9.02 -3.84 2.03
N ILE A 30 -9.21 -4.85 2.87
CA ILE A 30 -8.14 -5.57 3.57
C ILE A 30 -8.20 -7.03 3.16
N ASP A 31 -7.06 -7.55 2.71
CA ASP A 31 -6.89 -8.96 2.39
C ASP A 31 -6.30 -9.68 3.61
N GLY A 32 -6.94 -10.76 4.08
CA GLY A 32 -6.45 -11.56 5.21
C GLY A 32 -7.35 -11.50 6.45
N PRO A 33 -6.79 -11.59 7.68
CA PRO A 33 -7.61 -11.66 8.89
C PRO A 33 -8.42 -10.36 9.11
N ALA A 34 -9.67 -10.51 9.53
CA ALA A 34 -10.54 -9.39 9.81
C ALA A 34 -9.96 -8.51 10.93
N PRO A 35 -9.96 -7.17 10.77
CA PRO A 35 -9.65 -6.28 11.87
C PRO A 35 -10.72 -6.42 12.98
N GLY A 36 -10.32 -6.12 14.22
CA GLY A 36 -11.24 -6.07 15.34
C GLY A 36 -12.38 -5.06 15.10
N PRO A 37 -13.58 -5.30 15.65
CA PRO A 37 -14.68 -4.35 15.51
C PRO A 37 -14.31 -2.99 16.12
N GLY A 38 -14.64 -1.90 15.42
CA GLY A 38 -14.39 -0.52 15.90
C GLY A 38 -12.93 -0.07 15.84
N LEU A 39 -12.01 -0.87 15.31
CA LEU A 39 -10.57 -0.57 15.31
C LEU A 39 -10.21 0.81 14.74
N LEU A 40 -10.92 1.24 13.71
CA LEU A 40 -10.71 2.52 13.00
C LEU A 40 -11.91 3.46 13.08
N GLU A 41 -12.79 3.26 14.07
CA GLU A 41 -13.95 4.13 14.26
C GLU A 41 -13.48 5.59 14.50
N GLY A 42 -14.02 6.52 13.71
CA GLY A 42 -13.67 7.94 13.78
C GLY A 42 -12.22 8.26 13.38
N VAL A 43 -11.45 7.34 12.78
CA VAL A 43 -10.03 7.57 12.49
C VAL A 43 -9.80 8.80 11.61
N LEU A 44 -10.69 9.05 10.63
CA LEU A 44 -10.59 10.20 9.73
C LEU A 44 -10.96 11.54 10.40
N GLU A 45 -11.56 11.51 11.58
CA GLU A 45 -11.86 12.70 12.39
C GLU A 45 -10.64 13.15 13.22
N GLN A 46 -9.65 12.27 13.37
CA GLN A 46 -8.41 12.58 14.07
C GLN A 46 -7.51 13.50 13.23
N PRO A 47 -6.68 14.34 13.88
CA PRO A 47 -5.72 15.18 13.18
C PRO A 47 -4.83 14.39 12.23
N ALA A 48 -4.66 14.91 11.02
CA ALA A 48 -3.82 14.29 10.01
C ALA A 48 -2.36 14.75 10.14
N VAL A 49 -1.43 13.80 10.19
CA VAL A 49 0.00 14.02 9.91
C VAL A 49 0.22 13.91 8.41
N ARG A 50 1.06 14.79 7.85
CA ARG A 50 1.41 14.77 6.42
C ARG A 50 2.93 14.80 6.28
N VAL A 51 3.48 13.77 5.66
CA VAL A 51 4.91 13.66 5.33
C VAL A 51 5.05 13.74 3.81
N TRP A 52 5.94 14.61 3.32
CA TRP A 52 6.26 14.72 1.90
C TRP A 52 7.64 14.12 1.67
N THR A 53 7.71 13.12 0.80
CA THR A 53 8.87 12.21 0.69
C THR A 53 10.02 12.78 -0.14
N GLY A 54 9.80 13.88 -0.89
CA GLY A 54 10.74 14.36 -1.90
C GLY A 54 10.82 13.49 -3.17
N VAL A 55 10.24 12.28 -3.15
CA VAL A 55 10.18 11.37 -4.30
C VAL A 55 9.05 11.79 -5.22
N ALA A 56 9.35 11.94 -6.51
CA ALA A 56 8.35 12.32 -7.49
C ALA A 56 8.41 11.50 -8.78
N VAL A 57 7.23 11.25 -9.33
CA VAL A 57 6.96 10.50 -10.56
C VAL A 57 6.40 11.42 -11.64
N ARG A 58 6.59 11.04 -12.90
CA ARG A 58 5.96 11.71 -14.03
C ARG A 58 4.50 11.29 -14.18
N ARG A 59 3.73 12.11 -14.89
CA ARG A 59 2.41 11.71 -15.39
C ARG A 59 2.54 10.39 -16.19
N MET A 60 1.66 9.42 -15.91
CA MET A 60 1.64 8.07 -16.50
C MET A 60 2.83 7.16 -16.19
N GLU A 61 3.76 7.58 -15.31
CA GLU A 61 4.79 6.67 -14.82
C GLU A 61 4.15 5.66 -13.85
N SER A 62 4.35 4.36 -14.10
CA SER A 62 3.86 3.31 -13.19
C SER A 62 4.66 3.33 -11.89
N PHE A 63 3.93 3.18 -10.78
CA PHE A 63 4.48 2.98 -9.45
C PHE A 63 3.92 1.70 -8.81
N ASP A 64 3.49 0.73 -9.63
CA ASP A 64 2.96 -0.55 -9.14
C ASP A 64 4.01 -1.30 -8.28
N GLY A 65 5.30 -1.08 -8.56
CA GLY A 65 6.41 -1.57 -7.73
C GLY A 65 6.44 -0.98 -6.32
N LEU A 66 5.98 0.25 -6.13
CA LEU A 66 5.83 0.86 -4.80
C LEU A 66 4.66 0.22 -4.04
N GLU A 67 3.51 0.06 -4.71
CA GLU A 67 2.33 -0.59 -4.11
C GLU A 67 2.66 -2.03 -3.70
N LEU A 68 3.35 -2.79 -4.57
CA LEU A 68 3.83 -4.13 -4.26
C LEU A 68 4.85 -4.12 -3.11
N ARG A 69 5.73 -3.12 -3.04
CA ARG A 69 6.67 -2.98 -1.93
C ARG A 69 5.93 -2.81 -0.61
N LEU A 70 5.02 -1.85 -0.53
CA LEU A 70 4.21 -1.62 0.68
C LEU A 70 3.44 -2.88 1.08
N ALA A 71 2.82 -3.57 0.12
CA ALA A 71 2.11 -4.81 0.36
C ALA A 71 2.99 -5.96 0.87
N THR A 72 4.31 -5.89 0.65
CA THR A 72 5.26 -6.98 0.93
C THR A 72 6.34 -6.63 1.95
N THR A 73 6.40 -5.39 2.44
CA THR A 73 7.37 -4.96 3.44
C THR A 73 6.74 -4.29 4.65
N VAL A 74 5.46 -3.95 4.60
CA VAL A 74 4.75 -3.32 5.71
C VAL A 74 3.52 -4.16 6.09
N PRO A 75 3.45 -4.68 7.32
CA PRO A 75 2.25 -5.36 7.82
C PRO A 75 1.02 -4.45 7.77
N GLY A 76 -0.16 -5.03 7.56
CA GLY A 76 -1.42 -4.28 7.59
C GLY A 76 -1.73 -3.50 6.31
N PHE A 77 -1.12 -3.88 5.17
CA PHE A 77 -1.46 -3.31 3.88
C PHE A 77 -2.96 -3.42 3.58
N ALA A 78 -3.51 -2.34 3.07
CA ALA A 78 -4.89 -2.19 2.66
C ALA A 78 -4.98 -1.34 1.38
N THR A 79 -6.15 -1.37 0.74
CA THR A 79 -6.48 -0.45 -0.34
C THR A 79 -7.55 0.51 0.14
N LEU A 80 -7.28 1.82 0.08
CA LEU A 80 -8.26 2.86 0.36
C LEU A 80 -9.00 3.25 -0.92
N THR A 81 -10.33 3.26 -0.82
CA THR A 81 -11.23 3.76 -1.86
C THR A 81 -12.02 4.93 -1.30
N ALA A 82 -12.08 6.01 -2.06
CA ALA A 82 -12.80 7.24 -1.72
C ALA A 82 -13.66 7.67 -2.91
N GLU A 83 -14.94 7.92 -2.65
CA GLU A 83 -15.83 8.51 -3.65
C GLU A 83 -15.48 9.99 -3.89
N PRO A 84 -15.79 10.56 -5.07
CA PRO A 84 -15.49 11.95 -5.39
C PRO A 84 -15.94 12.96 -4.32
N ALA A 85 -17.10 12.73 -3.70
CA ALA A 85 -17.63 13.60 -2.64
C ALA A 85 -16.68 13.71 -1.43
N ALA A 86 -15.99 12.63 -1.04
CA ALA A 86 -15.02 12.66 0.06
C ALA A 86 -13.76 13.45 -0.31
N VAL A 87 -13.29 13.31 -1.55
CA VAL A 87 -12.09 14.00 -2.04
C VAL A 87 -12.36 15.49 -2.21
N GLU A 88 -13.50 15.85 -2.80
CA GLU A 88 -13.94 17.24 -3.00
C GLU A 88 -14.19 17.97 -1.68
N ALA A 89 -14.71 17.27 -0.66
CA ALA A 89 -14.88 17.81 0.68
C ALA A 89 -13.56 17.94 1.46
N GLY A 90 -12.44 17.44 0.92
CA GLY A 90 -11.14 17.44 1.58
C GLY A 90 -11.04 16.48 2.77
N LEU A 91 -11.96 15.53 2.90
CA LEU A 91 -11.95 14.51 3.95
C LEU A 91 -10.71 13.61 3.82
N VAL A 92 -10.40 13.23 2.58
CA VAL A 92 -9.20 12.47 2.22
C VAL A 92 -8.61 13.00 0.92
N ALA A 93 -7.30 12.80 0.73
CA ALA A 93 -6.59 13.17 -0.50
C ALA A 93 -5.70 12.00 -0.98
N PRO A 94 -6.28 10.86 -1.37
CA PRO A 94 -5.52 9.69 -1.82
C PRO A 94 -4.79 9.95 -3.15
N ALA A 95 -3.64 9.28 -3.34
CA ALA A 95 -2.89 9.31 -4.58
C ALA A 95 -3.72 8.81 -5.78
N LEU A 96 -4.51 7.75 -5.54
CA LEU A 96 -5.47 7.18 -6.49
C LEU A 96 -6.79 6.97 -5.74
N PRO A 97 -7.84 7.79 -5.99
CA PRO A 97 -9.08 7.71 -5.21
C PRO A 97 -9.78 6.36 -5.22
N ASP A 98 -9.65 5.58 -6.29
CA ASP A 98 -10.28 4.27 -6.41
C ASP A 98 -9.47 3.14 -5.75
N ARG A 99 -8.17 3.33 -5.51
CA ARG A 99 -7.27 2.23 -5.11
C ARG A 99 -5.98 2.63 -4.40
N ALA A 100 -5.97 3.70 -3.60
CA ALA A 100 -4.73 4.15 -2.98
C ALA A 100 -4.16 3.11 -2.01
N ALA A 101 -2.84 2.87 -2.10
CA ALA A 101 -2.14 2.07 -1.11
C ALA A 101 -2.26 2.70 0.27
N ALA A 102 -2.66 1.87 1.24
CA ALA A 102 -2.85 2.24 2.63
C ALA A 102 -2.24 1.17 3.55
N VAL A 103 -2.01 1.54 4.80
CA VAL A 103 -1.53 0.66 5.86
C VAL A 103 -2.33 0.95 7.13
N VAL A 104 -2.77 -0.12 7.78
CA VAL A 104 -3.43 -0.10 9.09
C VAL A 104 -2.50 -0.72 10.11
N ALA A 105 -2.19 0.02 11.17
CA ALA A 105 -1.45 -0.47 12.32
C ALA A 105 -2.23 -0.10 13.59
N GLU A 106 -2.83 -1.10 14.23
CA GLU A 106 -3.76 -0.89 15.35
C GLU A 106 -4.85 0.13 14.99
N SER A 107 -4.98 1.22 15.76
CA SER A 107 -5.94 2.31 15.53
C SER A 107 -5.39 3.46 14.67
N THR A 108 -4.29 3.21 13.95
CA THR A 108 -3.64 4.18 13.07
C THR A 108 -3.82 3.75 11.61
N LEU A 109 -4.20 4.70 10.77
CA LEU A 109 -4.34 4.56 9.33
C LEU A 109 -3.35 5.49 8.64
N ALA A 110 -2.62 5.00 7.65
CA ALA A 110 -1.84 5.84 6.74
C ALA A 110 -2.10 5.45 5.28
N TYR A 111 -2.05 6.42 4.36
CA TYR A 111 -2.24 6.19 2.93
C TYR A 111 -1.40 7.15 2.07
N LEU A 112 -1.07 6.70 0.86
CA LEU A 112 -0.32 7.53 -0.09
C LEU A 112 -1.18 8.69 -0.61
N THR A 113 -0.57 9.87 -0.73
CA THR A 113 -1.10 11.06 -1.41
C THR A 113 -0.14 11.50 -2.51
N LEU A 114 -0.64 12.30 -3.46
CA LEU A 114 0.18 12.97 -4.46
C LEU A 114 -0.08 14.48 -4.43
N ARG A 115 0.97 15.27 -4.66
CA ARG A 115 0.84 16.70 -4.99
C ARG A 115 1.57 17.02 -6.28
N PRO A 116 1.10 17.97 -7.10
CA PRO A 116 1.87 18.48 -8.22
C PRO A 116 3.14 19.18 -7.72
N THR A 117 4.24 19.04 -8.48
CA THR A 117 5.49 19.79 -8.27
C THR A 117 5.86 20.58 -9.52
N TYR A 118 7.02 21.27 -9.49
CA TYR A 118 7.58 21.86 -10.70
C TYR A 118 7.76 20.80 -11.81
N PRO A 119 7.46 21.15 -13.08
CA PRO A 119 7.70 20.28 -14.22
C PRO A 119 9.18 19.86 -14.30
N ASP A 120 9.44 18.73 -14.95
CA ASP A 120 10.81 18.34 -15.26
C ASP A 120 11.47 19.24 -16.33
N GLU A 121 12.75 19.01 -16.63
CA GLU A 121 13.53 19.79 -17.61
C GLU A 121 12.91 19.79 -19.02
N LEU A 122 12.06 18.82 -19.32
CA LEU A 122 11.34 18.70 -20.59
C LEU A 122 9.91 19.27 -20.51
N GLY A 123 9.58 19.98 -19.42
CA GLY A 123 8.28 20.60 -19.20
C GLY A 123 7.16 19.62 -18.86
N ARG A 124 7.48 18.39 -18.44
CA ARG A 124 6.46 17.38 -18.11
C ARG A 124 6.04 17.46 -16.66
N ASP A 125 4.73 17.32 -16.42
CA ASP A 125 4.15 17.30 -15.08
C ASP A 125 4.82 16.23 -14.20
N ARG A 126 5.10 16.63 -12.96
CA ARG A 126 5.61 15.76 -11.90
C ARG A 126 4.70 15.82 -10.69
N PHE A 127 4.64 14.70 -9.99
CA PHE A 127 3.86 14.56 -8.78
C PHE A 127 4.73 13.95 -7.69
N GLU A 128 4.77 14.59 -6.53
CA GLU A 128 5.50 14.11 -5.36
C GLU A 128 4.60 13.25 -4.49
N PHE A 129 5.13 12.12 -4.07
CA PHE A 129 4.50 11.27 -3.07
C PHE A 129 4.57 11.92 -1.70
N GLY A 130 3.45 11.84 -1.01
CA GLY A 130 3.39 12.04 0.43
C GLY A 130 2.63 10.90 1.10
N VAL A 131 2.61 10.95 2.41
CA VAL A 131 1.85 10.06 3.26
C VAL A 131 0.93 10.92 4.12
N ILE A 132 -0.36 10.58 4.16
CA ILE A 132 -1.30 11.13 5.12
C ILE A 132 -1.60 10.05 6.13
N ALA A 133 -1.45 10.35 7.42
CA ALA A 133 -1.71 9.41 8.50
C ALA A 133 -2.61 10.02 9.58
N HIS A 134 -3.46 9.18 10.17
CA HIS A 134 -4.40 9.50 11.22
C HIS A 134 -4.30 8.44 12.31
N GLY A 135 -4.47 8.83 13.58
CA GLY A 135 -4.35 7.91 14.71
C GLY A 135 -3.26 8.30 15.71
N PRO A 136 -3.16 7.57 16.82
CA PRO A 136 -2.19 7.86 17.88
C PRO A 136 -0.73 7.76 17.43
N ASP A 137 -0.42 6.85 16.49
CA ASP A 137 0.94 6.60 16.00
C ASP A 137 1.16 7.13 14.57
N ALA A 138 0.38 8.13 14.16
CA ALA A 138 0.35 8.63 12.79
C ALA A 138 1.73 9.04 12.26
N THR A 139 2.56 9.70 13.07
CA THR A 139 3.93 10.09 12.68
C THR A 139 4.79 8.87 12.40
N THR A 140 4.84 7.90 13.32
CA THR A 140 5.66 6.69 13.17
C THR A 140 5.25 5.86 11.96
N LEU A 141 3.95 5.71 11.73
CA LEU A 141 3.46 4.98 10.56
C LEU A 141 3.74 5.74 9.25
N ALA A 142 3.61 7.07 9.26
CA ALA A 142 3.96 7.89 8.10
C ALA A 142 5.44 7.80 7.74
N ASP A 143 6.34 7.88 8.73
CA ASP A 143 7.78 7.74 8.55
C ASP A 143 8.14 6.35 8.02
N THR A 144 7.49 5.30 8.52
CA THR A 144 7.69 3.92 8.01
C THR A 144 7.35 3.81 6.52
N ILE A 145 6.25 4.43 6.08
CA ILE A 145 5.86 4.42 4.65
C ILE A 145 6.81 5.29 3.83
N ASP A 146 7.22 6.47 4.34
CA ASP A 146 8.21 7.34 3.68
C ASP A 146 9.53 6.59 3.41
N GLU A 147 10.04 5.85 4.39
CA GLU A 147 11.22 5.00 4.21
C GLU A 147 11.05 3.98 3.08
N GLN A 148 9.85 3.39 2.93
CA GLN A 148 9.56 2.47 1.83
C GLN A 148 9.48 3.18 0.48
N VAL A 149 8.91 4.39 0.43
CA VAL A 149 8.87 5.23 -0.77
C VAL A 149 10.28 5.60 -1.22
N CYS A 150 11.13 6.07 -0.30
CA CYS A 150 12.51 6.40 -0.57
C CYS A 150 13.33 5.18 -1.01
N THR A 151 13.14 4.04 -0.35
CA THR A 151 13.82 2.80 -0.74
C THR A 151 13.36 2.31 -2.11
N TRP A 152 12.07 2.43 -2.43
CA TRP A 152 11.58 2.14 -3.77
C TRP A 152 12.22 3.06 -4.81
N ASP A 153 12.25 4.38 -4.60
CA ASP A 153 12.84 5.33 -5.55
C ASP A 153 14.32 5.00 -5.85
N ALA A 154 15.09 4.68 -4.81
CA ALA A 154 16.49 4.29 -4.94
C ALA A 154 16.70 3.01 -5.78
N ASN A 155 15.69 2.14 -5.88
CA ASN A 155 15.79 0.83 -6.52
C ASN A 155 14.85 0.65 -7.73
N ARG A 156 13.99 1.62 -8.06
CA ARG A 156 12.92 1.45 -9.07
C ARG A 156 13.40 1.19 -10.50
N ALA A 157 14.66 1.53 -10.80
CA ALA A 157 15.32 1.21 -12.07
C ALA A 157 16.04 -0.15 -12.07
N GLY A 158 16.08 -0.83 -10.91
CA GLY A 158 16.70 -2.13 -10.71
C GLY A 158 15.79 -3.31 -11.07
N PRO A 159 16.23 -4.54 -10.80
CA PRO A 159 15.44 -5.73 -11.07
C PRO A 159 14.16 -5.79 -10.21
N ALA A 160 13.12 -6.43 -10.76
CA ALA A 160 11.88 -6.72 -10.04
C ALA A 160 12.11 -7.70 -8.87
N PRO A 161 11.22 -7.72 -7.85
CA PRO A 161 11.30 -8.72 -6.79
C PRO A 161 11.07 -10.13 -7.36
N THR A 162 11.69 -11.11 -6.71
CA THR A 162 11.42 -12.53 -6.99
C THR A 162 10.32 -13.02 -6.07
N ILE A 163 9.26 -13.59 -6.64
CA ILE A 163 8.16 -14.22 -5.90
C ILE A 163 8.22 -15.73 -6.13
N THR A 164 8.37 -16.49 -5.05
CA THR A 164 8.48 -17.96 -5.10
C THR A 164 7.31 -18.58 -4.33
N ALA A 165 6.67 -19.60 -4.92
CA ALA A 165 5.63 -20.37 -4.27
C ALA A 165 6.17 -21.70 -3.75
N HIS A 166 5.87 -22.00 -2.50
CA HIS A 166 6.23 -23.24 -1.81
C HIS A 166 4.97 -23.98 -1.37
N PRO A 167 5.00 -25.33 -1.23
CA PRO A 167 3.93 -26.09 -0.58
C PRO A 167 3.62 -25.57 0.83
N ALA A 168 2.36 -25.66 1.26
CA ALA A 168 1.90 -25.17 2.58
C ALA A 168 2.65 -25.78 3.78
N ASP A 169 3.13 -27.01 3.64
CA ASP A 169 3.85 -27.78 4.65
C ASP A 169 5.37 -27.58 4.62
N THR A 170 5.88 -26.70 3.75
CA THR A 170 7.31 -26.35 3.71
C THR A 170 7.73 -25.75 5.04
N PRO A 171 8.66 -26.34 5.80
CA PRO A 171 9.14 -25.80 7.07
C PRO A 171 9.82 -24.44 6.91
N ASP A 172 9.71 -23.58 7.93
CA ASP A 172 10.35 -22.24 7.94
C ASP A 172 11.86 -22.29 7.66
N GLU A 173 12.53 -23.35 8.11
CA GLU A 173 13.97 -23.60 7.91
C GLU A 173 14.36 -23.78 6.43
N LEU A 174 13.41 -24.20 5.59
CA LEU A 174 13.61 -24.38 4.14
C LEU A 174 13.18 -23.16 3.34
N LEU A 175 12.54 -22.17 3.96
CA LEU A 175 12.21 -20.92 3.31
C LEU A 175 13.43 -20.00 3.27
N PRO A 176 13.56 -19.15 2.23
CA PRO A 176 14.55 -18.08 2.23
C PRO A 176 14.52 -17.29 3.54
N THR A 177 15.68 -17.18 4.19
CA THR A 177 15.83 -16.45 5.47
C THR A 177 15.64 -14.95 5.28
N CYS A 178 15.72 -14.46 4.03
CA CYS A 178 15.43 -13.09 3.65
C CYS A 178 14.20 -13.03 2.73
N GLY A 179 13.29 -12.11 3.05
CA GLY A 179 12.03 -11.92 2.32
C GLY A 179 10.81 -12.10 3.21
N LEU A 180 9.67 -11.56 2.77
CA LEU A 180 8.40 -11.72 3.48
C LEU A 180 7.75 -13.05 3.07
N VAL A 181 7.25 -13.80 4.06
CA VAL A 181 6.48 -15.03 3.86
C VAL A 181 5.00 -14.71 3.99
N PHE A 182 4.22 -15.06 2.98
CA PHE A 182 2.76 -15.04 3.02
C PHE A 182 2.23 -16.46 3.07
N ASP A 183 1.61 -16.81 4.18
CA ASP A 183 0.93 -18.09 4.31
C ASP A 183 -0.48 -18.01 3.71
N ARG A 184 -0.79 -18.95 2.83
CA ARG A 184 -2.10 -19.17 2.24
C ARG A 184 -2.53 -20.61 2.51
N ASN A 185 -3.82 -20.91 2.35
CA ASN A 185 -4.39 -22.23 2.70
C ASN A 185 -3.62 -23.43 2.11
N HIS A 186 -3.00 -23.28 0.92
CA HIS A 186 -2.33 -24.36 0.22
C HIS A 186 -0.92 -24.02 -0.28
N THR A 187 -0.44 -22.81 -0.03
CA THR A 187 0.87 -22.34 -0.51
C THR A 187 1.48 -21.36 0.48
N ARG A 188 2.81 -21.33 0.52
CA ARG A 188 3.57 -20.26 1.16
C ARG A 188 4.25 -19.45 0.06
N LEU A 189 4.03 -18.14 0.00
CA LEU A 189 4.70 -17.28 -0.97
C LEU A 189 5.83 -16.54 -0.29
N THR A 190 7.02 -16.53 -0.89
CA THR A 190 8.13 -15.71 -0.42
C THR A 190 8.43 -14.61 -1.42
N VAL A 191 8.52 -13.37 -0.95
CA VAL A 191 8.88 -12.21 -1.77
C VAL A 191 10.26 -11.71 -1.35
N ALA A 192 11.22 -11.81 -2.28
CA ALA A 192 12.58 -11.33 -2.09
C ALA A 192 12.82 -10.10 -2.98
N TRP A 193 13.03 -8.95 -2.34
CA TRP A 193 13.46 -7.74 -3.01
C TRP A 193 14.97 -7.77 -3.24
N PRO A 194 15.46 -7.41 -4.44
CA PRO A 194 16.90 -7.32 -4.68
C PRO A 194 17.49 -6.24 -3.78
N THR A 195 18.35 -6.64 -2.85
CA THR A 195 19.23 -5.71 -2.14
C THR A 195 20.33 -5.30 -3.11
N ARG A 196 20.54 -4.00 -3.29
CA ARG A 196 21.70 -3.49 -4.03
C ARG A 196 22.96 -4.16 -3.47
N GLN A 197 23.64 -4.97 -4.26
CA GLN A 197 25.01 -5.33 -3.91
C GLN A 197 25.83 -4.03 -3.96
N PRO A 198 26.63 -3.74 -2.92
CA PRO A 198 27.45 -2.52 -2.85
C PRO A 198 28.44 -2.43 -4.02
#